data_AF-A0A2W5QMY7-F1
#
_entry.id   AF-A0A2W5QMY7-F1
#
_cell.length_a   1.000
_cell.length_b   1.000
_cell.length_c   1.000
_cell.angle_alpha   90.00
_cell.angle_beta   90.00
_cell.angle_gamma   90.00
#
_symmetry.space_group_name_H-M   'P 1'
#
loop_
_entity.id
_entity.type
_entity.pdbx_description
1 polymer ?
#
loop_
_entity_poly.entity_id
_entity_poly.type
_entity_poly.pdbx_seq_one_letter_code
_entity_poly.pdbx_strand_id
1 'polypeptide(L)' 'MCLESEAVTPAEVVDHIRPHKGDESLFFDPNNLQSLCATHHNRDKQMSERGRAPIRFDADGWPMAP' A
#
# COMPACT_ATOMS: atom_id res chain seq x y z
N MET A 1 -4.86 -2.34 1.60
CA MET A 1 -3.91 -3.19 2.33
C MET A 1 -4.64 -4.36 2.96
N CYS A 2 -3.96 -5.41 3.42
CA CYS A 2 -4.63 -6.53 4.09
C CYS A 2 -5.51 -6.05 5.25
N LEU A 3 -4.98 -5.22 6.15
CA LEU A 3 -5.71 -4.75 7.33
C LEU A 3 -6.94 -3.91 7.00
N GLU A 4 -6.90 -3.11 5.93
CA GLU A 4 -8.06 -2.33 5.48
C GLU A 4 -9.19 -3.25 4.99
N SER A 5 -8.85 -4.37 4.36
CA SER A 5 -9.80 -5.40 3.95
C SER A 5 -10.06 -6.46 5.04
N GLU A 6 -9.74 -6.13 6.30
CA GLU A 6 -9.86 -7.02 7.47
C GLU A 6 -9.18 -8.40 7.32
N ALA A 7 -8.20 -8.48 6.42
CA ALA A 7 -7.36 -9.63 6.23
C ALA A 7 -6.03 -9.46 6.98
N VAL A 8 -5.50 -10.56 7.52
CA VAL A 8 -4.18 -10.57 8.14
C VAL A 8 -3.25 -11.46 7.30
N THR A 9 -2.21 -10.86 6.75
CA THR A 9 -1.16 -11.55 6.00
C THR A 9 0.19 -11.01 6.44
N PRO A 10 1.21 -11.85 6.63
CA PRO A 10 2.56 -11.37 6.90
C PRO A 10 3.02 -10.36 5.84
N ALA A 11 3.67 -9.30 6.30
CA ALA A 11 4.35 -8.39 5.39
C ALA A 11 5.64 -9.04 4.87
N GLU A 12 5.93 -8.84 3.59
CA GLU A 12 7.11 -9.36 2.91
C GLU A 12 8.03 -8.23 2.42
N VAL A 13 7.47 -7.04 2.25
CA VAL A 13 8.16 -5.87 1.68
C VAL A 13 7.84 -4.63 2.51
N VAL A 14 8.84 -3.78 2.70
CA VAL A 14 8.68 -2.40 3.16
C VAL A 14 8.69 -1.51 1.94
N ASP A 15 7.67 -0.68 1.81
CA ASP A 15 7.44 0.17 0.66
C ASP A 15 7.31 1.65 1.07
N HIS A 16 7.63 2.57 0.16
CA HIS A 16 7.49 4.00 0.41
C HIS A 16 6.10 4.48 0.00
N ILE A 17 5.33 5.03 0.94
CA ILE A 17 3.99 5.61 0.70
C ILE A 17 4.08 6.65 -0.41
N ARG A 18 4.97 7.63 -0.24
CA ARG A 18 5.35 8.61 -1.27
C ARG A 18 6.68 8.20 -1.89
N PRO A 19 6.77 8.09 -3.23
CA PRO A 19 8.03 7.78 -3.90
C PRO A 19 9.10 8.83 -3.55
N HIS A 20 10.24 8.39 -3.02
CA HIS A 20 11.28 9.28 -2.53
C HIS A 20 12.01 10.04 -3.66
N LYS A 21 12.09 9.48 -4.88
CA LYS A 21 12.72 10.11 -6.07
C LYS A 21 14.14 10.69 -5.83
N GLY A 22 14.90 10.05 -4.95
CA GLY A 22 16.24 10.49 -4.55
C GLY A 22 16.31 11.43 -3.35
N ASP A 23 15.17 11.83 -2.77
CA ASP A 23 15.11 12.55 -1.50
C ASP A 23 15.36 11.59 -0.33
N GLU A 24 16.51 11.71 0.32
CA GLU A 24 16.88 10.88 1.48
C GLU A 24 15.95 11.10 2.68
N SER A 25 15.39 12.30 2.86
CA SER A 25 14.47 12.57 3.97
C SER A 25 13.21 11.71 3.84
N LEU A 26 12.69 11.55 2.62
CA LEU A 26 11.57 10.65 2.33
C LEU A 26 11.96 9.18 2.36
N PHE A 27 13.22 8.87 2.03
CA PHE A 27 13.72 7.50 2.02
C PHE A 27 13.75 6.89 3.44
N PHE A 28 14.16 7.68 4.42
CA PHE A 28 14.31 7.25 5.82
C PHE A 28 13.18 7.69 6.75
N ASP A 29 12.21 8.48 6.29
CA ASP A 29 11.06 8.91 7.10
C ASP A 29 10.23 7.69 7.52
N PRO A 30 10.15 7.35 8.83
CA PRO A 30 9.37 6.20 9.29
C PRO A 30 7.88 6.36 9.01
N ASN A 31 7.37 7.59 8.86
CA ASN A 31 5.98 7.84 8.49
C ASN A 31 5.73 7.70 6.99
N ASN A 32 6.79 7.56 6.19
CA ASN A 32 6.71 7.30 4.77
C ASN A 32 6.90 5.80 4.44
N LEU A 33 7.17 4.95 5.43
CA LEU A 33 7.36 3.51 5.24
C LEU A 33 6.08 2.75 5.62
N GLN A 34 5.67 1.81 4.77
CA GLN A 34 4.51 0.93 4.99
C GLN A 34 4.90 -0.53 4.79
N SER A 35 4.37 -1.42 5.63
CA SER A 35 4.56 -2.87 5.50
C SER A 35 3.48 -3.48 4.63
N LEU A 36 3.86 -4.16 3.55
CA LEU A 36 2.93 -4.77 2.59
C LEU A 36 3.24 -6.25 2.38
N CYS A 37 2.20 -7.05 2.12
CA CYS A 37 2.37 -8.38 1.54
C CYS A 37 2.71 -8.28 0.05
N ALA A 38 3.28 -9.35 -0.53
CA ALA A 38 3.69 -9.32 -1.94
C ALA A 38 2.53 -9.01 -2.90
N THR A 39 1.32 -9.51 -2.63
CA THR A 39 0.14 -9.26 -3.48
C THR A 39 -0.21 -7.78 -3.55
N HIS A 40 -0.28 -7.10 -2.41
CA HIS A 40 -0.66 -5.69 -2.34
C HIS A 40 0.44 -4.76 -2.87
N HIS A 41 1.69 -5.11 -2.62
CA HIS A 41 2.84 -4.40 -3.19
C HIS A 41 2.85 -4.49 -4.73
N ASN A 42 2.69 -5.68 -5.28
CA ASN A 42 2.83 -5.90 -6.72
C ASN A 42 1.62 -5.46 -7.54
N ARG A 43 0.41 -5.44 -6.95
CA ARG A 43 -0.83 -5.07 -7.66
C ARG A 43 -1.27 -3.65 -7.34
N ASP A 44 -1.59 -3.39 -6.08
CA ASP A 44 -2.38 -2.22 -5.73
C ASP A 44 -1.52 -0.98 -5.56
N LYS A 45 -0.32 -1.12 -4.97
CA LYS A 45 0.67 -0.05 -4.92
C LYS A 45 1.13 0.33 -6.32
N GLN A 46 1.48 -0.66 -7.16
CA GLN A 46 1.80 -0.44 -8.57
C GLN A 46 0.70 0.28 -9.36
N MET A 47 -0.59 -0.01 -9.09
CA MET A 47 -1.70 0.75 -9.68
C MET A 47 -1.75 2.20 -9.18
N SER A 48 -1.60 2.39 -7.86
CA SER A 48 -1.61 3.70 -7.21
C SER A 48 -0.51 4.61 -7.75
N GLU A 49 0.70 4.07 -7.95
CA GLU A 49 1.84 4.80 -8.54
C GLU A 49 1.61 5.21 -9.99
N ARG A 50 0.79 4.46 -10.73
CA ARG A 50 0.35 4.80 -12.08
C ARG A 50 -0.84 5.78 -12.09
N GLY A 51 -1.20 6.34 -10.93
CA GLY A 51 -2.31 7.28 -10.77
C GLY A 51 -3.69 6.64 -10.80
N ARG A 52 -3.80 5.33 -10.53
CA ARG A 52 -5.08 4.62 -10.48
C ARG A 52 -5.38 4.19 -9.06
N ALA A 53 -6.55 4.56 -8.54
CA ALA A 53 -6.99 4.05 -7.24
C ALA A 53 -7.42 2.57 -7.37
N PRO A 54 -6.83 1.64 -6.61
CA PRO A 54 -7.27 0.26 -6.58
C PRO A 54 -8.64 0.18 -5.90
N ILE A 55 -9.62 -0.42 -6.56
CA ILE A 55 -10.90 -0.76 -5.92
C ILE A 55 -10.63 -1.91 -4.95
N ARG A 56 -11.03 -1.71 -3.69
CA ARG A 56 -10.96 -2.69 -2.61
C ARG A 56 -12.34 -2.86 -2.01
N PHE A 57 -12.53 -3.99 -1.33
CA PHE A 57 -13.76 -4.27 -0.58
C PHE A 57 -13.41 -4.49 0.89
N ASP A 58 -14.28 -4.03 1.78
CA ASP A 58 -14.23 -4.35 3.20
C ASP A 58 -14.73 -5.79 3.45
N ALA A 59 -14.78 -6.20 4.73
CA ALA A 59 -15.27 -7.53 5.10
C ALA A 59 -16.75 -7.76 4.76
N ASP A 60 -17.54 -6.70 4.68
CA ASP A 60 -18.96 -6.74 4.33
C ASP A 60 -19.18 -6.75 2.81
N GLY A 61 -18.10 -6.68 2.02
CA GLY A 61 -18.12 -6.71 0.56
C GLY A 61 -18.48 -5.37 -0.09
N TRP A 62 -18.47 -4.28 0.67
CA TRP A 62 -18.73 -2.94 0.16
C TRP A 62 -17.45 -2.31 -0.37
N PRO A 63 -17.52 -1.54 -1.48
CA PRO A 63 -16.35 -0.89 -2.02
C PRO A 63 -15.84 0.17 -1.04
N MET A 64 -14.58 0.03 -0.62
CA MET A 64 -13.91 1.04 0.19
C MET A 64 -13.63 2.27 -0.68
N ALA A 65 -13.90 3.45 -0.13
CA ALA A 65 -13.57 4.71 -0.81
C ALA A 65 -12.05 4.79 -1.06
N PRO A 66 -11.62 5.35 -2.21
CA PRO A 66 -10.21 5.47 -2.58
C PRO A 66 -9.42 6.40 -1.66
#